data_AF-W1EWA5-F1
#
_entry.id   AF-W1EWA5-F1
#
_cell.length_a   1.000
_cell.length_b   1.000
_cell.length_c   1.000
_cell.angle_alpha   90.00
_cell.angle_beta   90.00
_cell.angle_gamma   90.00
#
_symmetry.space_group_name_H-M   'P 1'
#
loop_
_entity.id
_entity.type
_entity.pdbx_description
1 polymer ?
#
loop_
_entity_poly.entity_id
_entity_poly.type
_entity_poly.pdbx_seq_one_letter_code
_entity_poly.pdbx_strand_id
1 'polypeptide(L)'
;MDNVLSQPEGKRLMLLAPIIKERKGEHTKTLENLASQGYIRARIDGEVCDLSDPPKLELQKKHTIEVVVDRFKVRDDLTQRLAESFETALELSGGTAVVADMDDPKAEELLFSANFACPICGYSMRELEPRLFSFNNPAGACPTCDGLGVQQYFDPDRVIQNPELSLAGGAIRGWDRRNFYYFQMLKSLADHYKFDVEAPWGSLSANVHKWCCTVLAKKTLNSNT
;
A
#
# COMPACT_ATOMS: atom_id res chain seq x y z
N MET A 1 18.38 -9.09 19.42
CA MET A 1 19.37 -8.99 20.50
C MET A 1 20.34 -10.17 20.47
N ASP A 2 19.83 -11.40 20.49
CA ASP A 2 20.66 -12.63 20.41
C ASP A 2 21.64 -12.66 19.23
N ASN A 3 21.20 -12.21 18.04
CA ASN A 3 22.06 -12.08 16.85
C ASN A 3 23.24 -11.11 17.02
N VAL A 4 23.15 -10.14 17.93
CA VAL A 4 24.26 -9.20 18.22
C VAL A 4 25.24 -9.86 19.19
N LEU A 5 24.74 -10.59 20.18
CA LEU A 5 25.57 -11.33 21.15
C LEU A 5 26.30 -12.52 20.51
N SER A 6 25.78 -13.07 19.41
CA SER A 6 26.44 -14.14 18.65
C SER A 6 27.60 -13.66 17.75
N GLN A 7 27.87 -12.35 17.71
CA GLN A 7 29.00 -11.80 16.97
C GLN A 7 30.34 -12.11 17.68
N PRO A 8 31.49 -12.05 16.96
CA PRO A 8 32.79 -12.25 17.57
C PRO A 8 33.04 -11.31 18.76
N GLU A 9 33.52 -11.87 19.87
CA GLU A 9 33.84 -11.12 21.07
C GLU A 9 34.85 -10.00 20.78
N GLY A 10 34.64 -8.82 21.36
CA GLY A 10 35.52 -7.66 21.20
C GLY A 10 35.28 -6.83 19.92
N LYS A 11 34.42 -7.29 19.00
CA LYS A 11 33.99 -6.52 17.82
C LYS A 11 33.32 -5.21 18.22
N ARG A 12 33.70 -4.10 17.58
CA ARG A 12 33.16 -2.76 17.86
C ARG A 12 31.97 -2.49 16.97
N LEU A 13 30.80 -2.34 17.58
CA LEU A 13 29.54 -2.12 16.90
C LEU A 13 28.92 -0.79 17.35
N MET A 14 28.13 -0.20 16.46
CA MET A 14 27.27 0.94 16.78
C MET A 14 25.81 0.58 16.51
N LEU A 15 24.94 1.02 17.41
CA LEU A 15 23.48 0.93 17.26
C LEU A 15 22.96 2.25 16.69
N LEU A 16 22.21 2.13 15.61
CA LEU A 16 21.72 3.23 14.80
C LEU A 16 20.19 3.20 14.76
N ALA A 17 19.58 4.37 14.92
CA ALA A 17 18.15 4.59 14.73
C ALA A 17 17.91 5.32 13.41
N PRO A 18 17.39 4.64 12.36
CA PRO A 18 17.20 5.26 11.07
C PRO A 18 15.96 6.17 11.06
N ILE A 19 16.19 7.48 11.02
CA ILE A 19 15.12 8.50 11.07
C ILE A 19 14.59 8.79 9.68
N ILE A 20 15.52 8.90 8.72
CA ILE A 20 15.21 9.19 7.31
C ILE A 20 15.95 8.19 6.44
N LYS A 21 15.24 7.55 5.51
CA LYS A 21 15.81 6.63 4.52
C LYS A 21 15.50 7.12 3.11
N GLU A 22 16.54 7.39 2.32
CA GLU A 22 16.46 7.78 0.91
C GLU A 22 15.45 8.90 0.57
N ARG A 23 15.27 9.90 1.45
CA ARG A 23 14.36 11.01 1.18
C ARG A 23 15.10 12.24 0.71
N LYS A 24 14.54 12.91 -0.30
CA LYS A 24 15.04 14.21 -0.75
C LYS A 24 14.74 15.30 0.26
N GLY A 25 15.69 16.20 0.48
CA GLY A 25 15.52 17.34 1.37
C GLY A 25 16.77 17.70 2.16
N GLU A 26 16.84 18.94 2.64
CA GLU A 26 17.95 19.41 3.47
C GLU A 26 17.85 18.93 4.94
N HIS A 27 16.65 18.51 5.37
CA HIS A 27 16.36 17.94 6.69
C HIS A 27 16.90 18.73 7.91
N THR A 28 17.16 20.03 7.77
CA THR A 28 17.73 20.90 8.82
C THR A 28 16.93 20.88 10.11
N LYS A 29 15.60 21.03 10.02
CA LYS A 29 14.70 20.94 11.19
C LYS A 29 14.81 19.60 11.92
N THR A 30 14.99 18.51 11.17
CA THR A 30 15.13 17.17 11.77
C THR A 30 16.44 17.08 12.55
N LEU A 31 17.54 17.57 11.98
CA LEU A 31 18.85 17.58 12.63
C LEU A 31 18.85 18.47 13.89
N GLU A 32 18.25 19.65 13.83
CA GLU A 32 18.06 20.55 14.99
C GLU A 32 17.21 19.90 16.09
N ASN A 33 16.14 19.20 15.72
CA ASN A 33 15.30 18.46 16.67
C ASN A 33 16.09 17.33 17.35
N LEU A 34 16.93 16.61 16.61
CA LEU A 34 17.77 15.55 17.18
C LEU A 34 18.85 16.11 18.11
N ALA A 35 19.47 17.23 17.74
CA ALA A 35 20.42 17.92 18.61
C ALA A 35 19.76 18.43 19.90
N SER A 36 18.54 18.99 19.83
CA SER A 36 17.82 19.46 21.01
C SER A 36 17.33 18.34 21.93
N GLN A 37 17.16 17.12 21.41
CA GLN A 37 16.92 15.90 22.21
C GLN A 37 18.18 15.37 22.90
N GLY A 38 19.36 15.96 22.64
CA GLY A 38 20.62 15.60 23.28
C GLY A 38 21.46 14.57 22.52
N TYR A 39 21.08 14.22 21.29
CA TYR A 39 21.91 13.36 20.45
C TYR A 39 23.11 14.14 19.90
N ILE A 40 24.30 13.53 20.00
CA ILE A 40 25.57 14.18 19.61
C ILE A 40 26.03 13.74 18.22
N ARG A 41 25.76 12.50 17.82
CA ARG A 41 26.27 11.93 16.56
C ARG A 41 25.16 11.34 15.72
N ALA A 42 25.28 11.53 14.41
CA ALA A 42 24.45 10.87 13.42
C ALA A 42 25.33 10.38 12.26
N ARG A 43 24.91 9.30 11.60
CA ARG A 43 25.44 8.84 10.34
C ARG A 43 24.55 9.39 9.22
N ILE A 44 25.14 10.21 8.37
CA ILE A 44 24.48 10.85 7.22
C ILE A 44 25.16 10.34 5.96
N ASP A 45 24.40 9.68 5.09
CA ASP A 45 24.89 9.09 3.84
C ASP A 45 26.12 8.18 4.00
N GLY A 46 26.22 7.50 5.15
CA GLY A 46 27.32 6.60 5.50
C GLY A 46 28.45 7.25 6.29
N GLU A 47 28.50 8.57 6.39
CA GLU A 47 29.53 9.29 7.17
C GLU A 47 29.02 9.67 8.55
N VAL A 48 29.79 9.35 9.60
CA VAL A 48 29.45 9.73 10.98
C VAL A 48 29.88 11.17 11.24
N CYS A 49 28.93 12.06 11.48
CA CYS A 49 29.14 13.46 11.78
C CYS A 49 28.61 13.85 13.17
N ASP A 50 29.05 15.02 13.65
CA ASP A 50 28.53 15.63 14.87
C ASP A 50 27.24 16.41 14.54
N LEU A 51 26.22 16.30 15.39
CA LEU A 51 24.96 17.00 15.23
C LEU A 51 25.04 18.48 15.67
N SER A 52 26.11 18.88 16.37
CA SER A 52 26.36 20.29 16.70
C SER A 52 26.82 21.12 15.50
N ASP A 53 27.46 20.48 14.51
CA ASP A 53 27.85 21.09 13.24
C ASP A 53 27.52 20.14 12.08
N PRO A 54 26.23 19.97 11.74
CA PRO A 54 25.83 19.01 10.74
C PRO A 54 26.22 19.48 9.32
N PRO A 55 26.58 18.56 8.41
CA PRO A 55 26.86 18.89 7.02
C PRO A 55 25.62 19.49 6.33
N LYS A 56 25.84 20.44 5.43
CA LYS A 56 24.76 20.99 4.59
C LYS A 56 24.33 19.95 3.57
N LEU A 57 23.09 19.47 3.70
CA LEU A 57 22.48 18.53 2.77
C LEU A 57 21.86 19.26 1.56
N GLU A 58 21.82 18.59 0.42
CA GLU A 58 21.31 19.17 -0.83
C GLU A 58 19.83 18.82 -1.05
N LEU A 59 18.98 19.83 -1.29
CA LEU A 59 17.54 19.64 -1.46
C LEU A 59 17.15 18.58 -2.52
N GLN A 60 17.93 18.47 -3.60
CA GLN A 60 17.62 17.61 -4.75
C GLN A 60 18.13 16.17 -4.62
N LYS A 61 19.04 15.91 -3.67
CA LYS A 61 19.62 14.59 -3.44
C LYS A 61 18.83 13.83 -2.39
N LYS A 62 18.80 12.51 -2.53
CA LYS A 62 18.24 11.63 -1.51
C LYS A 62 19.29 11.47 -0.41
N HIS A 63 18.86 11.59 0.83
CA HIS A 63 19.70 11.45 1.99
C HIS A 63 19.17 10.37 2.92
N THR A 64 20.08 9.70 3.62
CA THR A 64 19.80 8.75 4.70
C THR A 64 20.42 9.27 5.98
N ILE A 65 19.61 9.43 7.03
CA ILE A 65 20.02 9.99 8.33
C ILE A 65 19.67 8.99 9.42
N GLU A 66 20.70 8.56 10.15
CA GLU A 66 20.61 7.55 11.20
C GLU A 66 21.29 8.07 12.45
N VAL A 67 20.59 8.10 13.57
CA VAL A 67 21.15 8.61 14.82
C VAL A 67 21.98 7.53 15.49
N VAL A 68 23.17 7.87 15.97
CA VAL A 68 24.01 6.94 16.74
C VAL A 68 23.50 6.93 18.18
N VAL A 69 22.82 5.85 18.56
CA VAL A 69 22.21 5.70 19.89
C VAL A 69 23.23 5.16 20.89
N ASP A 70 23.94 4.09 20.53
CA ASP A 70 24.98 3.52 21.38
C ASP A 70 26.18 3.00 20.57
N ARG A 71 27.34 2.92 21.24
CA ARG A 71 28.56 2.32 20.71
C ARG A 71 29.14 1.40 21.77
N PHE A 72 29.38 0.15 21.39
CA PHE A 72 29.77 -0.89 22.33
C PHE A 72 30.72 -1.90 21.70
N LYS A 73 31.34 -2.71 22.56
CA LYS A 73 32.07 -3.91 22.17
C LYS A 73 31.26 -5.13 22.58
N VAL A 74 31.20 -6.14 21.73
CA VAL A 74 30.49 -7.39 22.03
C VAL A 74 31.15 -8.08 23.22
N ARG A 75 30.38 -8.27 24.29
CA ARG A 75 30.73 -8.93 25.55
C ARG A 75 29.46 -9.48 26.20
N ASP A 76 29.59 -10.51 27.03
CA ASP A 76 28.45 -11.20 27.66
C ASP A 76 27.71 -10.32 28.69
N ASP A 77 28.40 -9.36 29.30
CA ASP A 77 27.84 -8.45 30.32
C ASP A 77 26.98 -7.31 29.74
N LEU A 78 26.90 -7.19 28.42
CA LEU A 78 26.28 -6.05 27.76
C LEU A 78 24.74 -6.13 27.69
N THR A 79 24.15 -7.28 28.01
CA THR A 79 22.73 -7.58 27.79
C THR A 79 21.81 -6.46 28.28
N GLN A 80 21.89 -6.03 29.53
CA GLN A 80 20.98 -5.00 30.07
C GLN A 80 21.09 -3.65 29.33
N ARG A 81 22.32 -3.14 29.16
CA ARG A 81 22.57 -1.88 28.44
C ARG A 81 22.11 -1.94 26.98
N LEU A 82 22.34 -3.09 26.33
CA LEU A 82 21.93 -3.29 24.95
C LEU A 82 20.41 -3.25 24.81
N ALA A 83 19.67 -3.84 25.76
CA ALA A 83 18.21 -3.78 25.76
C ALA A 83 17.69 -2.34 25.86
N GLU A 84 18.20 -1.54 26.82
CA GLU A 84 17.84 -0.12 26.98
C GLU A 84 18.16 0.70 25.71
N SER A 85 19.30 0.39 25.07
CA SER A 85 19.72 1.07 23.83
C SER A 85 18.81 0.70 22.66
N PHE A 86 18.41 -0.57 22.53
CA PHE A 86 17.48 -1.03 21.50
C PHE A 86 16.10 -0.41 21.69
N GLU A 87 15.59 -0.33 22.92
CA GLU A 87 14.33 0.34 23.21
C GLU A 87 14.35 1.79 22.76
N THR A 88 15.40 2.53 23.13
CA THR A 88 15.62 3.91 22.69
C THR A 88 15.68 4.04 21.16
N ALA A 89 16.43 3.16 20.49
CA ALA A 89 16.58 3.21 19.04
C ALA A 89 15.28 2.91 18.29
N LEU A 90 14.51 1.94 18.79
CA LEU A 90 13.22 1.55 18.22
C LEU A 90 12.17 2.64 18.45
N GLU A 91 12.12 3.26 19.63
CA GLU A 91 11.19 4.35 19.90
C GLU A 91 11.48 5.56 19.00
N LEU A 92 12.75 5.92 18.83
CA LEU A 92 13.16 7.08 18.05
C LEU A 92 12.86 6.93 16.53
N SER A 93 13.04 5.73 15.99
CA SER A 93 12.85 5.46 14.54
C SER A 93 11.44 4.99 14.17
N GLY A 94 10.55 4.79 15.15
CA GLY A 94 9.25 4.19 14.91
C GLY A 94 9.31 2.70 14.61
N GLY A 95 10.23 1.96 15.25
CA GLY A 95 10.27 0.51 15.30
C GLY A 95 11.34 -0.16 14.44
N THR A 96 12.40 0.55 14.05
CA THR A 96 13.56 -0.05 13.35
C THR A 96 14.90 0.28 14.01
N ALA A 97 15.86 -0.63 13.98
CA ALA A 97 17.20 -0.39 14.49
C ALA A 97 18.22 -1.06 13.58
N VAL A 98 19.37 -0.43 13.37
CA VAL A 98 20.46 -0.98 12.56
C VAL A 98 21.69 -1.13 13.45
N VAL A 99 22.38 -2.26 13.36
CA VAL A 99 23.68 -2.46 14.01
C VAL A 99 24.73 -2.54 12.91
N ALA A 100 25.67 -1.60 12.95
CA ALA A 100 26.75 -1.51 11.98
C ALA A 100 28.12 -1.70 12.66
N ASP A 101 29.09 -2.20 11.90
CA ASP A 101 30.48 -2.29 12.34
C ASP A 101 31.14 -0.91 12.33
N MET A 102 31.96 -0.63 13.34
CA MET A 102 32.68 0.64 13.44
C MET A 102 34.03 0.64 12.70
N ASP A 103 34.65 -0.54 12.57
CA ASP A 103 35.99 -0.72 12.03
C ASP A 103 35.95 -1.07 10.53
N ASP A 104 34.89 -1.75 10.05
CA ASP A 104 34.70 -2.10 8.64
C ASP A 104 33.38 -1.55 8.06
N PRO A 105 33.43 -0.45 7.28
CA PRO A 105 32.25 0.12 6.62
C PRO A 105 31.61 -0.79 5.56
N LYS A 106 32.30 -1.84 5.12
CA LYS A 106 31.78 -2.81 4.13
C LYS A 106 31.19 -4.06 4.78
N ALA A 107 31.29 -4.19 6.10
CA ALA A 107 30.69 -5.31 6.81
C ALA A 107 29.17 -5.26 6.66
N GLU A 108 28.55 -6.45 6.68
CA GLU A 108 27.11 -6.58 6.60
C GLU A 108 26.43 -5.96 7.83
N GLU A 109 25.49 -5.05 7.60
CA GLU A 109 24.72 -4.40 8.67
C GLU A 109 23.55 -5.27 9.10
N LEU A 110 23.31 -5.36 10.41
CA LEU A 110 22.20 -6.11 10.96
C LEU A 110 21.00 -5.18 11.17
N LEU A 111 19.95 -5.37 10.38
CA LEU A 111 18.70 -4.64 10.52
C LEU A 111 17.72 -5.39 11.41
N PHE A 112 17.13 -4.66 12.36
CA PHE A 112 16.12 -5.12 13.29
C PHE A 112 14.85 -4.27 13.12
N SER A 113 13.68 -4.91 13.26
CA SER A 113 12.40 -4.23 13.26
C SER A 113 11.54 -4.79 14.38
N ALA A 114 11.01 -3.92 15.23
CA ALA A 114 10.02 -4.26 16.25
C ALA A 114 8.59 -4.27 15.69
N ASN A 115 8.36 -3.55 14.59
CA ASN A 115 7.14 -3.66 13.81
C ASN A 115 7.27 -4.82 12.83
N PHE A 116 6.17 -5.47 12.44
CA PHE A 116 6.13 -6.39 11.29
C PHE A 116 6.27 -5.58 9.98
N ALA A 117 7.32 -4.77 9.87
CA ALA A 117 7.55 -3.85 8.79
C ALA A 117 8.55 -4.42 7.78
N CYS A 118 8.17 -4.36 6.51
CA CYS A 118 9.08 -4.72 5.43
C CYS A 118 10.28 -3.77 5.44
N PRO A 119 11.52 -4.30 5.52
CA PRO A 119 12.74 -3.49 5.63
C PRO A 119 13.05 -2.66 4.39
N ILE A 120 12.48 -3.03 3.24
CA ILE A 120 12.77 -2.43 1.93
C ILE A 120 11.81 -1.29 1.59
N CYS A 121 10.50 -1.48 1.85
CA CYS A 121 9.48 -0.52 1.44
C CYS A 121 8.79 0.20 2.61
N GLY A 122 9.12 -0.13 3.86
CA GLY A 122 8.55 0.50 5.04
C GLY A 122 7.08 0.16 5.28
N TYR A 123 6.52 -0.82 4.57
CA TYR A 123 5.16 -1.31 4.81
C TYR A 123 5.12 -2.01 6.16
N SER A 124 4.54 -1.36 7.17
CA SER A 124 4.29 -1.95 8.48
C SER A 124 2.97 -2.72 8.50
N MET A 125 3.05 -4.03 8.76
CA MET A 125 1.89 -4.78 9.20
C MET A 125 1.63 -4.52 10.67
N ARG A 126 0.34 -4.43 11.02
CA ARG A 126 -0.10 -4.45 12.42
C ARG A 126 0.22 -5.83 13.01
N GLU A 127 0.26 -5.91 14.33
CA GLU A 127 0.44 -7.16 15.04
C GLU A 127 -0.53 -8.23 14.53
N LEU A 128 -0.01 -9.45 14.27
CA LEU A 128 -0.78 -10.54 13.67
C LEU A 128 -1.77 -11.11 14.69
N GLU A 129 -2.91 -10.46 14.82
CA GLU A 129 -4.00 -10.90 15.67
C GLU A 129 -4.93 -11.87 14.90
N PRO A 130 -5.49 -12.90 15.54
CA PRO A 130 -6.40 -13.85 14.89
C PRO A 130 -7.59 -13.20 14.15
N ARG A 131 -8.03 -12.02 14.60
CA ARG A 131 -9.13 -11.26 13.99
C ARG A 131 -8.84 -10.76 12.57
N LEU A 132 -7.57 -10.57 12.20
CA LEU A 132 -7.16 -10.17 10.85
C LEU A 132 -7.42 -11.28 9.82
N PHE A 133 -7.52 -12.53 10.26
CA PHE A 133 -7.79 -13.69 9.41
C PHE A 133 -9.28 -14.06 9.37
N SER A 134 -10.12 -13.32 10.10
CA SER A 134 -11.56 -13.55 10.11
C SER A 134 -12.24 -12.71 9.04
N PHE A 135 -12.81 -13.37 8.04
CA PHE A 135 -13.65 -12.72 7.02
C PHE A 135 -14.95 -12.15 7.61
N ASN A 136 -15.36 -12.60 8.80
CA ASN A 136 -16.50 -12.06 9.52
C ASN A 136 -16.15 -10.79 10.32
N ASN A 137 -14.88 -10.41 10.40
CA ASN A 137 -14.44 -9.20 11.09
C ASN A 137 -14.08 -8.13 10.06
N PRO A 138 -14.57 -6.89 10.17
CA PRO A 138 -14.21 -5.81 9.24
C PRO A 138 -12.69 -5.53 9.17
N ALA A 139 -11.92 -5.90 10.19
CA ALA A 139 -10.46 -5.78 10.17
C ALA A 139 -9.76 -6.79 9.23
N GLY A 140 -10.40 -7.94 8.96
CA GLY A 140 -9.89 -8.99 8.07
C GLY A 140 -10.69 -9.18 6.78
N ALA A 141 -11.87 -8.56 6.69
CA ALA A 141 -12.74 -8.63 5.53
C ALA A 141 -12.17 -7.84 4.35
N CYS A 142 -12.26 -8.42 3.15
CA CYS A 142 -11.92 -7.70 1.92
C CYS A 142 -12.90 -6.52 1.73
N PRO A 143 -12.41 -5.27 1.55
CA PRO A 143 -13.27 -4.09 1.45
C PRO A 143 -14.13 -4.05 0.19
N THR A 144 -13.87 -4.93 -0.79
CA THR A 144 -14.60 -4.95 -2.06
C THR A 144 -15.76 -5.95 -2.08
N CYS A 145 -15.77 -6.91 -1.15
CA CYS A 145 -16.82 -7.92 -1.05
C CYS A 145 -17.31 -8.13 0.39
N ASP A 146 -16.89 -7.27 1.33
CA ASP A 146 -17.19 -7.33 2.75
C ASP A 146 -16.99 -8.73 3.37
N GLY A 147 -15.96 -9.45 2.89
CA GLY A 147 -15.64 -10.80 3.37
C GLY A 147 -16.54 -11.92 2.83
N LEU A 148 -17.49 -11.62 1.93
CA LEU A 148 -18.39 -12.62 1.32
C LEU A 148 -17.69 -13.48 0.26
N GLY A 149 -16.58 -13.01 -0.31
CA GLY A 149 -15.84 -13.73 -1.36
C GLY A 149 -16.55 -13.81 -2.71
N VAL A 150 -17.70 -13.15 -2.84
CA VAL A 150 -18.50 -13.09 -4.07
C VAL A 150 -18.83 -11.65 -4.40
N GLN A 151 -18.91 -11.35 -5.70
CA GLN A 151 -19.40 -10.06 -6.19
C GLN A 151 -20.60 -10.30 -7.10
N GLN A 152 -21.68 -9.59 -6.83
CA GLN A 152 -22.82 -9.58 -7.74
C GLN A 152 -22.46 -8.69 -8.92
N TYR A 153 -22.44 -9.28 -10.11
CA TYR A 153 -22.22 -8.55 -11.34
C TYR A 153 -23.39 -8.77 -12.29
N PHE A 154 -23.57 -7.81 -13.20
CA PHE A 154 -24.58 -7.88 -14.24
C PHE A 154 -24.07 -8.78 -15.37
N ASP A 155 -24.80 -9.86 -15.66
CA ASP A 155 -24.52 -10.76 -16.77
C ASP A 155 -25.45 -10.41 -17.97
N PRO A 156 -24.90 -9.83 -19.06
CA PRO A 156 -25.69 -9.46 -20.24
C PRO A 156 -26.47 -10.61 -20.87
N ASP A 157 -25.89 -11.81 -20.87
CA ASP A 157 -26.46 -12.97 -21.56
C ASP A 157 -27.69 -13.52 -20.83
N ARG A 158 -27.84 -13.23 -19.53
CA ARG A 158 -29.06 -13.55 -18.78
C ARG A 158 -30.22 -12.59 -19.05
N VAL A 159 -29.94 -11.41 -19.60
CA VAL A 159 -30.96 -10.38 -19.86
C VAL A 159 -31.50 -10.47 -21.29
N ILE A 160 -30.66 -10.91 -22.23
CA ILE A 160 -31.04 -11.16 -23.62
C ILE A 160 -31.75 -12.52 -23.68
N GLN A 161 -33.07 -12.52 -23.87
CA GLN A 161 -33.87 -13.76 -23.85
C GLN A 161 -33.82 -14.49 -25.18
N ASN A 162 -33.70 -13.76 -26.29
CA ASN A 162 -33.65 -14.34 -27.63
C ASN A 162 -32.80 -13.46 -28.56
N PRO A 163 -31.55 -13.85 -28.86
CA PRO A 163 -30.65 -13.12 -29.75
C PRO A 163 -31.11 -13.02 -31.22
N GLU A 164 -32.02 -13.89 -31.64
CA GLU A 164 -32.56 -13.91 -33.01
C GLU A 164 -33.66 -12.86 -33.23
N LEU A 165 -34.23 -12.33 -32.14
CA LEU A 165 -35.21 -11.25 -32.20
C LEU A 165 -34.52 -9.89 -32.28
N SER A 166 -35.23 -8.91 -32.80
CA SER A 166 -34.79 -7.52 -32.76
C SER A 166 -35.04 -6.89 -31.38
N LEU A 167 -34.41 -5.76 -31.12
CA LEU A 167 -34.66 -4.99 -29.89
C LEU A 167 -36.14 -4.59 -29.78
N ALA A 168 -36.73 -4.13 -30.89
CA ALA A 168 -38.15 -3.80 -30.98
C ALA A 168 -39.06 -5.03 -30.86
N GLY A 169 -38.57 -6.19 -31.30
CA GLY A 169 -39.24 -7.49 -31.29
C GLY A 169 -39.16 -8.24 -29.96
N GLY A 170 -38.45 -7.71 -28.96
CA GLY A 170 -38.40 -8.28 -27.61
C GLY A 170 -37.18 -9.16 -27.33
N ALA A 171 -36.04 -8.92 -27.98
CA ALA A 171 -34.76 -9.54 -27.59
C ALA A 171 -34.43 -9.32 -26.10
N ILE A 172 -34.85 -8.16 -25.57
CA ILE A 172 -34.78 -7.79 -24.15
C ILE A 172 -36.21 -7.65 -23.61
N ARG A 173 -36.49 -8.31 -22.48
CA ARG A 173 -37.81 -8.28 -21.85
C ARG A 173 -38.22 -6.85 -21.46
N GLY A 174 -39.38 -6.40 -21.95
CA GLY A 174 -39.99 -5.12 -21.60
C GLY A 174 -39.41 -3.90 -22.32
N TRP A 175 -38.54 -4.13 -23.32
CA TRP A 175 -38.02 -3.11 -24.24
C TRP A 175 -38.66 -3.22 -25.64
N ASP A 176 -39.70 -4.04 -25.76
CA ASP A 176 -40.48 -4.22 -26.97
C ASP A 176 -41.38 -3.02 -27.26
N ARG A 177 -41.99 -3.01 -28.44
CA ARG A 177 -42.96 -1.97 -28.85
C ARG A 177 -44.17 -1.84 -27.91
N ARG A 178 -44.46 -2.86 -27.09
CA ARG A 178 -45.56 -2.83 -26.12
C ARG A 178 -45.28 -1.87 -24.96
N ASN A 179 -44.01 -1.62 -24.66
CA ASN A 179 -43.61 -0.66 -23.66
C ASN A 179 -43.14 0.66 -24.29
N PHE A 180 -44.10 1.57 -24.52
CA PHE A 180 -43.87 2.84 -25.23
C PHE A 180 -42.69 3.65 -24.68
N TYR A 181 -42.52 3.70 -23.35
CA TYR A 181 -41.45 4.47 -22.72
C TYR A 181 -40.06 3.93 -23.07
N TYR A 182 -39.83 2.62 -22.91
CA TYR A 182 -38.53 2.01 -23.23
C TYR A 182 -38.27 1.97 -24.73
N PHE A 183 -39.32 1.79 -25.54
CA PHE A 183 -39.19 1.83 -26.99
C PHE A 183 -38.79 3.21 -27.51
N GLN A 184 -39.32 4.30 -26.93
CA GLN A 184 -38.89 5.67 -27.27
C GLN A 184 -37.43 5.92 -26.88
N MET A 185 -37.02 5.47 -25.68
CA MET A 185 -35.63 5.57 -25.24
C MET A 185 -34.67 4.80 -26.16
N LEU A 186 -35.06 3.60 -26.59
CA LEU A 186 -34.33 2.81 -27.58
C LEU A 186 -34.20 3.53 -28.92
N LYS A 187 -35.28 4.15 -29.42
CA LYS A 187 -35.23 4.95 -30.65
C LYS A 187 -34.28 6.14 -30.51
N SER A 188 -34.31 6.87 -29.40
CA SER A 188 -33.37 7.97 -29.17
C SER A 188 -31.92 7.50 -29.14
N LEU A 189 -31.64 6.33 -28.55
CA LEU A 189 -30.31 5.71 -28.58
C LEU A 189 -29.92 5.28 -29.99
N ALA A 190 -30.85 4.70 -30.75
CA ALA A 190 -30.66 4.28 -32.13
C ALA A 190 -30.35 5.47 -33.05
N ASP A 191 -31.04 6.59 -32.87
CA ASP A 191 -30.82 7.82 -33.62
C ASP A 191 -29.45 8.46 -33.31
N HIS A 192 -29.01 8.38 -32.05
CA HIS A 192 -27.73 8.93 -31.60
C HIS A 192 -26.54 8.06 -32.05
N TYR A 193 -26.63 6.76 -31.83
CA TYR A 193 -25.56 5.79 -32.12
C TYR A 193 -25.66 5.14 -33.52
N LYS A 194 -26.68 5.49 -34.30
CA LYS A 194 -26.91 5.07 -35.69
C LYS A 194 -26.95 3.54 -35.86
N PHE A 195 -27.82 2.87 -35.09
CA PHE A 195 -28.08 1.43 -35.24
C PHE A 195 -29.55 1.14 -35.52
N ASP A 196 -29.83 -0.01 -36.14
CA ASP A 196 -31.19 -0.44 -36.46
C ASP A 196 -31.81 -1.21 -35.29
N VAL A 197 -32.98 -0.76 -34.82
CA VAL A 197 -33.74 -1.41 -33.72
C VAL A 197 -34.56 -2.61 -34.19
N GLU A 198 -34.78 -2.73 -35.50
CA GLU A 198 -35.53 -3.81 -36.14
C GLU A 198 -34.64 -4.96 -36.61
N ALA A 199 -33.32 -4.74 -36.67
CA ALA A 199 -32.36 -5.79 -36.96
C ALA A 199 -32.28 -6.81 -35.81
N PRO A 200 -32.10 -8.11 -36.10
CA PRO A 200 -31.85 -9.13 -35.09
C PRO A 200 -30.69 -8.75 -34.17
N TRP A 201 -30.81 -8.99 -32.87
CA TRP A 201 -29.77 -8.61 -31.90
C TRP A 201 -28.41 -9.20 -32.27
N GLY A 202 -28.34 -10.47 -32.69
CA GLY A 202 -27.10 -11.12 -33.11
C GLY A 202 -26.42 -10.48 -34.32
N SER A 203 -27.16 -9.71 -35.13
CA SER A 203 -26.60 -9.00 -36.31
C SER A 203 -26.01 -7.63 -35.98
N LEU A 204 -26.25 -7.12 -34.77
CA LEU A 204 -25.76 -5.82 -34.33
C LEU A 204 -24.28 -5.89 -33.96
N SER A 205 -23.57 -4.76 -34.12
CA SER A 205 -22.16 -4.69 -33.77
C SER A 205 -21.91 -4.79 -32.26
N ALA A 206 -20.73 -5.29 -31.87
CA ALA A 206 -20.32 -5.40 -30.47
C ALA A 206 -20.39 -4.06 -29.71
N ASN A 207 -20.20 -2.93 -30.39
CA ASN A 207 -20.37 -1.61 -29.81
C ASN A 207 -21.83 -1.37 -29.40
N VAL A 208 -22.79 -1.71 -30.27
CA VAL A 208 -24.23 -1.57 -30.00
C VAL A 208 -24.65 -2.47 -28.84
N HIS A 209 -24.12 -3.70 -28.78
CA HIS A 209 -24.33 -4.59 -27.63
C HIS A 209 -23.83 -3.95 -26.33
N LYS A 210 -22.61 -3.42 -26.33
CA LYS A 210 -22.02 -2.77 -25.16
C LYS A 210 -22.85 -1.57 -24.69
N TRP A 211 -23.32 -0.71 -25.60
CA TRP A 211 -24.15 0.45 -25.24
C TRP A 211 -25.48 0.03 -24.61
N CYS A 212 -26.18 -0.92 -25.23
CA CYS A 212 -27.44 -1.43 -24.71
C CYS A 212 -27.25 -2.10 -23.33
N CYS A 213 -26.22 -2.92 -23.16
CA CYS A 213 -25.90 -3.56 -21.88
C CYS A 213 -25.49 -2.55 -20.80
N THR A 214 -24.82 -1.45 -21.17
CA THR A 214 -24.49 -0.37 -20.22
C THR A 214 -25.74 0.35 -19.72
N VAL A 215 -26.71 0.61 -20.61
CA VAL A 215 -28.00 1.20 -20.22
C VAL A 215 -28.81 0.23 -19.35
N LEU A 216 -28.76 -1.07 -19.66
CA LEU A 216 -29.39 -2.11 -18.83
C LEU A 216 -28.78 -2.18 -17.43
N ALA A 217 -27.45 -2.23 -17.33
CA ALA A 217 -26.75 -2.31 -16.05
C ALA A 217 -27.11 -1.13 -15.12
N LYS A 218 -27.13 0.10 -15.66
CA LYS A 218 -27.56 1.30 -14.92
C LYS A 218 -29.01 1.23 -14.43
N LYS A 219 -29.90 0.57 -15.18
CA LYS A 219 -31.31 0.41 -14.81
C LYS A 219 -31.51 -0.63 -13.71
N THR A 220 -30.88 -1.81 -13.82
CA THR A 220 -30.99 -2.87 -12.81
C THR A 220 -30.37 -2.48 -11.47
N LEU A 221 -29.32 -1.64 -11.49
CA LEU A 221 -28.72 -1.09 -10.27
C LEU A 221 -29.65 -0.10 -9.56
N ASN A 222 -30.45 0.67 -10.30
CA ASN A 222 -31.40 1.64 -9.74
C ASN A 222 -32.75 1.03 -9.32
N SER A 223 -33.04 -0.23 -9.66
CA SER A 223 -34.31 -0.91 -9.30
C SER A 223 -34.21 -1.80 -8.06
N ASN A 224 -33.00 -1.96 -7.49
CA ASN A 224 -32.75 -2.71 -6.25
C ASN A 224 -32.46 -1.79 -5.05
N THR A 225 -32.89 -0.53 -5.12
CA THR A 225 -33.03 0.40 -3.99
C THR A 225 -34.48 0.81 -3.83
#